data_AF-A0A699UXA0-F1
#
_entry.id   AF-A0A699UXA0-F1
#
_cell.length_a   1.000
_cell.length_b   1.000
_cell.length_c   1.000
_cell.angle_alpha   90.00
_cell.angle_beta   90.00
_cell.angle_gamma   90.00
#
_symmetry.space_group_name_H-M   'P 1'
#
loop_
_entity.id
_entity.type
_entity.pdbx_description
1 polymer ?
#
loop_
_entity_poly.entity_id
_entity_poly.type
_entity_poly.pdbx_seq_one_letter_code
_entity_poly.pdbx_strand_id
1 'polypeptide(L)'
;MDLCGPMRVASINRKRYVLVIVDDYYRYTWTHFLRSKDETPEVLINFLRLVQRGLQAQVRVVRTDKGTEFLNQTLRAYFAAEGIQHQTSVA
;
A
#
# COMPACT_ATOMS: atom_id res chain seq x y z
N MET A 1 -0.77 -5.47 4.34
CA MET A 1 -1.54 -4.44 3.62
C MET A 1 -2.58 -5.15 2.79
N ASP A 2 -3.75 -4.54 2.62
CA ASP A 2 -4.86 -5.11 1.86
C ASP A 2 -5.64 -4.02 1.12
N LEU A 3 -6.28 -4.38 0.00
CA LEU A 3 -7.11 -3.49 -0.81
C LEU A 3 -8.55 -4.01 -0.87
N CYS A 4 -9.44 -3.34 -0.15
CA CYS A 4 -10.85 -3.72 -0.11
C CYS A 4 -11.66 -2.96 -1.17
N GLY A 5 -12.53 -3.64 -1.91
CA GLY A 5 -13.49 -3.04 -2.84
C GLY A 5 -13.74 -3.86 -4.11
N PRO A 6 -14.59 -3.37 -5.02
CA PRO A 6 -15.29 -2.08 -4.97
C PRO A 6 -16.43 -2.06 -3.94
N MET A 7 -16.46 -1.04 -3.08
CA MET A 7 -17.50 -0.82 -2.09
C MET A 7 -18.83 -0.48 -2.77
N ARG A 8 -19.94 -0.96 -2.18
CA ARG A 8 -21.31 -0.65 -2.65
C ARG A 8 -21.61 0.85 -2.63
N VAL A 9 -21.13 1.54 -1.60
CA VAL A 9 -21.27 2.99 -1.44
C VAL A 9 -19.92 3.64 -1.69
N ALA A 10 -19.90 4.65 -2.56
CA ALA A 10 -18.68 5.39 -2.85
C ALA A 10 -18.38 6.42 -1.75
N SER A 11 -17.11 6.76 -1.57
CA SER A 11 -16.71 7.86 -0.68
C SER A 11 -17.21 9.21 -1.20
N ILE A 12 -16.99 10.28 -0.42
CA ILE A 12 -17.36 11.67 -0.77
C ILE A 12 -16.85 12.03 -2.18
N ASN A 13 -15.63 11.60 -2.54
CA ASN A 13 -15.03 11.85 -3.86
C ASN A 13 -15.32 10.73 -4.87
N ARG A 14 -16.39 9.95 -4.67
CA ARG A 14 -16.85 8.83 -5.49
C ARG A 14 -15.86 7.64 -5.60
N LYS A 15 -14.87 7.54 -4.72
CA LYS A 15 -13.87 6.45 -4.75
C LYS A 15 -14.47 5.20 -4.11
N ARG A 16 -14.17 4.01 -4.64
CA ARG A 16 -14.81 2.74 -4.24
C ARG A 16 -13.85 1.71 -3.66
N TYR A 17 -12.55 1.95 -3.69
CA TYR A 17 -11.58 1.05 -3.06
C TYR A 17 -10.95 1.71 -1.84
N VAL A 18 -10.57 0.90 -0.86
CA VAL A 18 -9.90 1.34 0.37
C VAL A 18 -8.64 0.51 0.54
N LEU A 19 -7.49 1.16 0.37
CA LEU A 19 -6.19 0.60 0.70
C LEU A 19 -5.97 0.75 2.20
N VAL A 20 -5.72 -0.36 2.89
CA VAL A 20 -5.46 -0.40 4.33
C VAL A 20 -4.01 -0.81 4.58
N ILE A 21 -3.30 0.03 5.32
CA ILE A 21 -1.89 -0.17 5.68
C ILE A 21 -1.80 -0.18 7.19
N VAL A 22 -1.19 -1.23 7.73
CA VAL A 22 -0.98 -1.41 9.17
C VAL A 22 0.52 -1.48 9.41
N ASP A 23 1.02 -0.69 10.35
CA ASP A 23 2.36 -0.87 10.90
C ASP A 23 2.33 -1.95 12.00
N ASP A 24 3.19 -2.95 11.86
CA ASP A 24 3.27 -4.08 12.78
C ASP A 24 3.82 -3.68 14.16
N TYR A 25 4.64 -2.62 14.23
CA TYR A 25 5.28 -2.20 15.48
C TYR A 25 4.37 -1.32 16.34
N TYR A 26 3.98 -0.15 15.84
CA TYR A 26 3.18 0.82 16.59
C TYR A 26 1.67 0.59 16.47
N ARG A 27 1.24 -0.37 15.65
CA ARG A 27 -0.18 -0.65 15.36
C ARG A 27 -0.95 0.53 14.75
N TYR A 28 -0.24 1.54 14.24
CA TYR A 28 -0.86 2.61 13.46
C TYR A 28 -1.45 2.04 12.17
N THR A 29 -2.66 2.47 11.86
CA THR A 29 -3.37 2.08 10.64
C THR A 29 -3.68 3.31 9.81
N TRP A 30 -3.32 3.28 8.53
CA TRP A 30 -3.62 4.31 7.56
C TRP A 30 -4.55 3.76 6.49
N THR A 31 -5.47 4.60 6.01
CA THR A 31 -6.40 4.24 4.95
C THR A 31 -6.37 5.25 3.81
N HIS A 32 -6.28 4.76 2.58
CA HIS A 32 -6.35 5.59 1.38
C HIS A 32 -7.52 5.15 0.50
N PHE A 33 -8.37 6.09 0.12
CA PHE A 33 -9.45 5.82 -0.83
C PHE A 33 -8.92 5.89 -2.26
N LEU A 34 -9.20 4.87 -3.06
CA LEU A 34 -8.80 4.75 -4.47
C LEU A 34 -10.01 4.67 -5.41
N ARG A 35 -9.89 5.26 -6.60
CA ARG A 35 -10.90 5.13 -7.67
C ARG A 35 -10.89 3.72 -8.26
N SER A 36 -9.70 3.19 -8.48
CA SER A 36 -9.43 1.92 -9.15
C SER A 36 -8.19 1.26 -8.54
N LYS A 37 -8.01 -0.04 -8.79
CA LYS A 37 -6.90 -0.82 -8.23
C LYS A 37 -5.52 -0.37 -8.73
N ASP A 38 -5.45 0.14 -9.95
CA ASP A 38 -4.23 0.62 -10.61
C ASP A 38 -3.66 1.90 -9.99
N GLU A 39 -4.41 2.63 -9.15
CA GLU A 39 -3.87 3.75 -8.35
C GLU A 39 -2.94 3.27 -7.21
N THR A 40 -3.00 1.98 -6.84
CA THR A 40 -2.30 1.43 -5.67
C THR A 40 -0.79 1.68 -5.67
N PRO A 41 -0.04 1.46 -6.78
CA PRO A 41 1.41 1.63 -6.78
C PRO A 41 1.84 3.05 -6.44
N GLU A 42 1.21 4.05 -7.08
CA GLU A 42 1.55 5.45 -6.88
C GLU A 42 1.23 5.89 -5.45
N VAL A 43 0.03 5.56 -4.95
CA VAL A 43 -0.38 5.92 -3.59
C VAL A 43 0.51 5.27 -2.55
N LEU A 44 0.85 3.98 -2.72
CA LEU A 44 1.71 3.26 -1.78
C LEU A 44 3.14 3.84 -1.77
N ILE A 45 3.73 4.13 -2.92
CA ILE A 45 5.07 4.73 -3.00
C ILE A 45 5.09 6.09 -2.32
N ASN A 46 4.10 6.94 -2.59
CA ASN A 46 4.01 8.25 -1.97
C ASN A 46 3.82 8.16 -0.45
N PHE A 47 2.99 7.22 0.01
CA PHE A 47 2.82 6.94 1.43
C PHE A 47 4.12 6.49 2.09
N LEU A 48 4.83 5.51 1.53
CA LEU A 48 6.09 5.01 2.10
C LEU A 48 7.13 6.11 2.19
N ARG A 49 7.28 6.95 1.15
CA ARG A 49 8.17 8.12 1.20
C ARG A 49 7.79 9.14 2.27
N LEU A 50 6.50 9.33 2.51
CA LEU A 50 6.01 10.24 3.55
C LEU A 50 6.36 9.70 4.94
N VAL A 51 6.03 8.43 5.21
CA VAL A 51 6.25 7.81 6.51
C VAL A 51 7.73 7.66 6.82
N GLN A 52 8.55 7.23 5.86
CA GLN A 52 9.99 7.11 6.07
C GLN A 52 10.64 8.44 6.45
N ARG A 53 10.25 9.54 5.78
CA ARG A 53 10.73 10.89 6.08
C ARG A 53 10.20 11.41 7.41
N GLY A 54 8.90 11.23 7.66
CA GLY A 54 8.25 11.74 8.87
C GLY A 54 8.73 11.03 10.15
N LEU A 55 8.99 9.73 10.08
CA LEU A 55 9.49 8.94 11.21
C LEU A 55 11.02 8.89 11.29
N GLN A 56 11.73 9.47 10.32
CA GLN A 56 13.19 9.36 10.17
C GLN A 56 13.69 7.90 10.25
N ALA A 57 12.92 6.98 9.66
CA ALA A 57 13.15 5.55 9.73
C ALA A 57 12.94 4.89 8.36
N GLN A 58 13.74 3.88 8.05
CA GLN A 58 13.60 3.13 6.80
C GLN A 58 12.61 1.98 6.98
N VAL A 59 11.65 1.86 6.06
CA VAL A 59 10.78 0.68 5.97
C VAL A 59 11.64 -0.46 5.43
N ARG A 60 11.69 -1.57 6.16
CA ARG A 60 12.51 -2.74 5.77
C ARG A 60 11.72 -3.81 5.04
N VAL A 61 10.45 -3.98 5.42
CA VAL A 61 9.61 -5.06 4.93
C VAL A 61 8.23 -4.51 4.61
N VAL A 62 7.70 -4.89 3.44
CA VAL A 62 6.31 -4.68 3.07
C VAL A 62 5.65 -6.04 2.92
N ARG A 63 4.52 -6.25 3.61
CA ARG A 63 3.74 -7.49 3.54
C ARG A 63 2.40 -7.23 2.86
N THR A 64 2.12 -7.95 1.78
CA THR A 64 0.83 -7.91 1.05
C THR A 64 0.32 -9.32 0.81
N ASP A 65 -0.91 -9.45 0.32
CA ASP A 65 -1.33 -10.67 -0.34
C ASP A 65 -0.72 -10.76 -1.76
N LYS A 66 -1.13 -11.76 -2.54
CA LYS A 66 -0.73 -11.93 -3.95
C LYS A 66 -1.65 -11.18 -4.92
N GLY A 67 -2.35 -10.14 -4.46
CA GLY A 67 -3.17 -9.28 -5.31
C GLY A 67 -2.34 -8.64 -6.42
N THR A 68 -2.87 -8.61 -7.63
CA THR A 68 -2.21 -8.02 -8.82
C THR A 68 -1.89 -6.53 -8.65
N GLU A 69 -2.67 -5.83 -7.83
CA GLU A 69 -2.44 -4.45 -7.41
C GLU A 69 -1.10 -4.26 -6.69
N PHE A 70 -0.58 -5.29 -6.04
CA PHE A 70 0.70 -5.30 -5.33
C PHE A 70 1.81 -6.00 -6.11
N LEU A 71 1.47 -6.84 -7.09
CA LEU A 71 2.39 -7.58 -7.95
C LEU A 71 2.56 -6.93 -9.32
N ASN A 72 3.22 -5.77 -9.36
CA ASN A 72 3.52 -5.06 -10.60
C ASN A 72 4.97 -4.57 -10.66
N GLN A 73 5.45 -4.27 -11.87
CA GLN A 73 6.83 -3.87 -12.12
C GLN A 73 7.21 -2.55 -11.41
N THR A 74 6.26 -1.63 -11.26
CA THR A 74 6.48 -0.34 -10.61
C THR A 74 6.84 -0.52 -9.13
N LEU A 75 6.04 -1.27 -8.38
CA LEU A 75 6.33 -1.56 -6.97
C LEU A 75 7.60 -2.40 -6.82
N ARG A 76 7.80 -3.40 -7.69
CA ARG A 76 9.01 -4.23 -7.67
C ARG A 76 10.28 -3.38 -7.85
N ALA A 77 10.28 -2.47 -8.82
CA ALA A 77 11.42 -1.58 -9.08
C ALA A 77 11.65 -0.61 -7.90
N TYR A 78 10.58 -0.04 -7.35
CA TYR A 78 10.68 0.85 -6.20
C TYR A 78 11.23 0.13 -4.96
N PHE A 79 10.69 -1.04 -4.61
CA PHE A 79 11.17 -1.82 -3.47
C PHE A 79 12.64 -2.23 -3.62
N ALA A 80 13.06 -2.62 -4.83
CA ALA A 80 14.46 -2.93 -5.09
C ALA A 80 15.37 -1.70 -4.90
N ALA A 81 14.95 -0.52 -5.39
CA ALA A 81 15.72 0.71 -5.26
C ALA A 81 15.86 1.18 -3.80
N GLU A 82 14.82 0.99 -2.99
CA GLU A 82 14.81 1.38 -1.57
C GLU A 82 15.39 0.30 -0.64
N GLY A 83 15.71 -0.89 -1.16
CA GLY A 83 16.13 -2.04 -0.35
C GLY A 83 15.02 -2.59 0.55
N ILE A 84 13.76 -2.45 0.13
CA ILE A 84 12.57 -2.97 0.84
C ILE A 84 12.35 -4.43 0.43
N GLN A 85 12.25 -5.33 1.41
CA GLN A 85 11.87 -6.72 1.17
C GLN A 85 10.35 -6.81 1.02
N HIS A 86 9.88 -7.24 -0.15
CA HIS A 86 8.48 -7.55 -0.38
C HIS A 86 8.18 -9.00 0.00
N GLN A 87 7.29 -9.19 0.96
CA GLN A 87 6.79 -10.51 1.37
C GLN A 87 5.32 -10.64 0.96
N THR A 88 4.95 -11.79 0.42
CA THR A 88 3.58 -12.09 0.01
C THR A 88 3.03 -13.26 0.84
N SER A 89 1.82 -13.16 1.36
CA SER A 89 1.14 -14.31 1.95
C SER A 89 0.71 -15.34 0.89
N VAL A 90 0.52 -16.59 1.31
CA VAL A 90 -0.17 -17.60 0.50
C VAL A 90 -1.67 -17.30 0.55
N ALA A 91 -2.35 -17.40 -0.59
CA ALA A 91 -3.81 -17.29 -0.66
C ALA A 91 -4.47 -18.54 -0.06
#